data_AF-A0A7J7K8G4-F1
#
_entry.id   AF-A0A7J7K8G4-F1
#
_cell.length_a   1.000
_cell.length_b   1.000
_cell.length_c   1.000
_cell.angle_alpha   90.00
_cell.angle_beta   90.00
_cell.angle_gamma   90.00
#
_symmetry.space_group_name_H-M   'P 1'
#
loop_
_entity.id
_entity.type
_entity.pdbx_description
1 polymer ?
#
loop_
_entity_poly.entity_id
_entity_poly.type
_entity_poly.pdbx_seq_one_letter_code
_entity_poly.pdbx_strand_id
1 'polypeptide(L)'
;MSIEEVCEKLIDYITGGDVDKFKDTLTSLSAEDRLKVLFMQDFLTDTSNTFFGIPLNDSTTIIKIAAEGGHTETVKCILDSVPVADLYKLLSIQSRLSYTAVNRAAETGHAETVKCILDSVPAADLYKLLSIQNVFGNTAVHSAAERGHTETMKCILDSVPAADLYKLLSIQSRSGNTAVHRAAERGHTETVKCILDSVPAADLYKLLSIQNIYSGNTAVHSAAEGGHSETVKCILDSVPAADLYNLLSIQSRSGNTAVHRAVVGGHTETVKCILDSVSAADLIDLLTLQNNAGEAVIHIITFNGHSEIIKSLVERMSADEIGKLFSTRKRASDRYATRETTLVEASDTSTPADTVTQNTAAADLLEEKSMSLSDNSGEPHSLGFSDSEYELPDWETLSEEQGERTASPADESMIY
;
A
#
# COMPACT_ATOMS: atom_id res chain seq x y z
N MET A 1 -18.78 -43.68 -3.43
CA MET A 1 -18.85 -42.29 -2.98
C MET A 1 -18.96 -41.43 -4.21
N SER A 2 -19.83 -40.41 -4.20
CA SER A 2 -19.81 -39.40 -5.26
C SER A 2 -18.50 -38.60 -5.18
N ILE A 3 -18.11 -37.92 -6.26
CA ILE A 3 -16.93 -37.05 -6.27
C ILE A 3 -17.11 -35.92 -5.24
N GLU A 4 -18.33 -35.47 -5.03
CA GLU A 4 -18.72 -34.44 -4.06
C GLU A 4 -18.45 -34.91 -2.61
N GLU A 5 -18.91 -36.09 -2.23
CA GLU A 5 -18.66 -36.69 -0.90
C GLU A 5 -17.16 -36.88 -0.62
N VAL A 6 -16.36 -37.14 -1.66
CA VAL A 6 -14.90 -37.23 -1.54
C VAL A 6 -14.30 -35.84 -1.27
N CYS A 7 -14.74 -34.81 -1.98
CA CYS A 7 -14.27 -33.44 -1.81
C CYS A 7 -14.59 -32.89 -0.41
N GLU A 8 -15.80 -33.12 0.10
CA GLU A 8 -16.18 -32.71 1.48
C GLU A 8 -15.26 -33.32 2.52
N LYS A 9 -15.01 -34.64 2.45
CA LYS A 9 -14.08 -35.31 3.37
C LYS A 9 -12.66 -34.78 3.27
N LEU A 10 -12.17 -34.52 2.05
CA LEU A 10 -10.84 -33.95 1.85
C LEU A 10 -10.74 -32.55 2.47
N ILE A 11 -11.79 -31.75 2.40
CA ILE A 11 -11.85 -30.43 3.04
C ILE A 11 -11.83 -30.58 4.56
N ASP A 12 -12.64 -31.48 5.12
CA ASP A 12 -12.64 -31.75 6.57
C ASP A 12 -11.27 -32.24 7.06
N TYR A 13 -10.54 -33.02 6.25
CA TYR A 13 -9.17 -33.42 6.58
C TYR A 13 -8.18 -32.26 6.52
N ILE A 14 -8.36 -31.32 5.58
CA ILE A 14 -7.54 -30.10 5.52
C ILE A 14 -7.80 -29.23 6.74
N THR A 15 -9.07 -28.90 7.01
CA THR A 15 -9.46 -28.04 8.14
C THR A 15 -9.17 -28.69 9.49
N GLY A 16 -9.28 -30.03 9.57
CA GLY A 16 -8.92 -30.83 10.73
C GLY A 16 -7.43 -31.16 10.88
N GLY A 17 -6.60 -30.79 9.89
CA GLY A 17 -5.15 -31.00 9.91
C GLY A 17 -4.67 -32.45 9.75
N ASP A 18 -5.52 -33.37 9.26
CA ASP A 18 -5.22 -34.79 9.11
C ASP A 18 -4.68 -35.11 7.70
N VAL A 19 -3.40 -34.80 7.49
CA VAL A 19 -2.72 -34.95 6.19
C VAL A 19 -2.60 -36.40 5.74
N ASP A 20 -2.47 -37.34 6.69
CA ASP A 20 -2.35 -38.77 6.38
C ASP A 20 -3.66 -39.31 5.79
N LYS A 21 -4.81 -39.00 6.42
CA LYS A 21 -6.12 -39.35 5.85
C LYS A 21 -6.39 -38.67 4.52
N PHE A 22 -5.97 -37.42 4.37
CA PHE A 22 -6.05 -36.72 3.09
C PHE A 22 -5.29 -37.48 2.00
N LYS A 23 -4.04 -37.87 2.27
CA LYS A 23 -3.18 -38.59 1.34
C LYS A 23 -3.69 -39.99 1.01
N ASP A 24 -4.13 -40.74 2.02
CA ASP A 24 -4.70 -42.08 1.84
C ASP A 24 -5.96 -42.04 0.97
N THR A 25 -6.83 -41.06 1.23
CA THR A 25 -8.04 -40.85 0.42
C THR A 25 -7.68 -40.48 -1.01
N LEU A 26 -6.76 -39.55 -1.22
CA LEU A 26 -6.34 -39.11 -2.56
C LEU A 26 -5.66 -40.24 -3.36
N THR A 27 -4.84 -41.07 -2.69
CA THR A 27 -4.15 -42.20 -3.32
C THR A 27 -5.06 -43.38 -3.64
N SER A 28 -6.17 -43.53 -2.90
CA SER A 28 -7.19 -44.56 -3.17
C SER A 28 -8.02 -44.31 -4.44
N LEU A 29 -8.04 -43.06 -4.94
CA LEU A 29 -8.78 -42.68 -6.14
C LEU A 29 -8.05 -43.07 -7.42
N SER A 30 -8.84 -43.37 -8.46
CA SER A 30 -8.33 -43.49 -9.83
C SER A 30 -7.68 -42.17 -10.27
N ALA A 31 -6.74 -42.21 -11.22
CA ALA A 31 -6.08 -40.99 -11.70
C ALA A 31 -7.08 -39.98 -12.31
N GLU A 32 -8.13 -40.48 -12.97
CA GLU A 32 -9.18 -39.64 -13.55
C GLU A 32 -10.03 -38.96 -12.47
N ASP A 33 -10.48 -39.73 -11.47
CA ASP A 33 -11.29 -39.18 -10.37
C ASP A 33 -10.48 -38.24 -9.48
N ARG A 34 -9.19 -38.51 -9.30
CA ARG A 34 -8.27 -37.61 -8.59
C ARG A 34 -8.20 -36.26 -9.26
N LEU A 35 -8.02 -36.21 -10.58
CA LEU A 35 -8.01 -34.94 -11.31
C LEU A 35 -9.38 -34.25 -11.23
N LYS A 36 -10.50 -34.98 -11.33
CA LYS A 36 -11.84 -34.39 -11.16
C LYS A 36 -12.01 -33.72 -9.80
N VAL A 37 -11.59 -34.40 -8.72
CA VAL A 37 -11.61 -33.88 -7.35
C VAL A 37 -10.74 -32.62 -7.23
N LEU A 38 -9.50 -32.68 -7.72
CA LEU A 38 -8.55 -31.57 -7.61
C LEU A 38 -8.94 -30.34 -8.45
N PHE A 39 -9.63 -30.53 -9.58
CA PHE A 39 -10.08 -29.44 -10.46
C PHE A 39 -11.52 -28.97 -10.18
N MET A 40 -12.19 -29.54 -9.17
CA MET A 40 -13.58 -29.21 -8.86
C MET A 40 -13.71 -27.75 -8.40
N GLN A 41 -14.71 -27.04 -8.93
CA GLN A 41 -14.96 -25.61 -8.67
C GLN A 41 -16.38 -25.35 -8.12
N ASP A 42 -17.39 -26.06 -8.62
CA ASP A 42 -18.78 -25.59 -8.56
C ASP A 42 -19.61 -26.10 -7.36
N PHE A 43 -19.08 -26.98 -6.50
CA PHE A 43 -19.91 -27.68 -5.48
C PHE A 43 -19.47 -27.46 -4.03
N LEU A 44 -18.56 -26.53 -3.74
CA LEU A 44 -18.06 -26.32 -2.37
C LEU A 44 -19.00 -25.43 -1.54
N THR A 45 -20.30 -25.58 -1.77
CA THR A 45 -21.37 -24.65 -1.44
C THR A 45 -22.08 -24.93 -0.11
N ASP A 46 -21.85 -26.06 0.58
CA ASP A 46 -22.61 -26.33 1.81
C ASP A 46 -22.01 -25.65 3.06
N THR A 47 -22.61 -24.51 3.33
CA THR A 47 -22.53 -23.59 4.46
C THR A 47 -22.49 -24.24 5.84
N SER A 48 -21.29 -24.56 6.31
CA SER A 48 -20.97 -24.61 7.76
C SER A 48 -19.47 -24.52 8.05
N ASN A 49 -18.62 -24.88 7.07
CA ASN A 49 -17.17 -24.74 7.18
C ASN A 49 -16.75 -23.28 7.01
N THR A 50 -16.51 -22.62 8.15
CA THR A 50 -15.81 -21.35 8.20
C THR A 50 -14.32 -21.62 8.37
N PHE A 51 -13.48 -21.04 7.51
CA PHE A 51 -12.04 -20.98 7.74
C PHE A 51 -11.73 -19.57 8.26
N PHE A 52 -11.25 -19.44 9.50
CA PHE A 52 -11.09 -18.13 10.18
C PHE A 52 -12.37 -17.26 10.22
N GLY A 53 -13.56 -17.86 10.30
CA GLY A 53 -14.82 -17.11 10.34
C GLY A 53 -15.30 -16.58 8.99
N ILE A 54 -14.61 -16.91 7.89
CA ILE A 54 -15.00 -16.54 6.53
C ILE A 54 -15.69 -17.74 5.87
N PRO A 55 -16.90 -17.57 5.31
CA PRO A 55 -17.57 -18.65 4.59
C PRO A 55 -16.78 -19.00 3.31
N LEU A 56 -16.57 -20.31 3.09
CA LEU A 56 -15.98 -20.85 1.88
C LEU A 56 -16.95 -20.61 0.71
N ASN A 57 -16.83 -19.48 0.04
CA ASN A 57 -17.75 -19.10 -1.03
C ASN A 57 -17.36 -19.73 -2.39
N ASP A 58 -18.37 -19.95 -3.22
CA ASP A 58 -18.39 -20.64 -4.52
C ASP A 58 -17.14 -20.38 -5.40
N SER A 59 -16.62 -21.45 -6.04
CA SER A 59 -15.41 -21.56 -6.91
C SER A 59 -14.03 -21.77 -6.25
N THR A 60 -13.97 -22.15 -4.96
CA THR A 60 -12.71 -22.28 -4.21
C THR A 60 -12.12 -23.69 -4.24
N THR A 61 -11.27 -24.01 -5.21
CA THR A 61 -10.57 -25.32 -5.31
C THR A 61 -9.85 -25.76 -4.02
N ILE A 62 -9.77 -27.08 -3.76
CA ILE A 62 -9.11 -27.70 -2.58
C ILE A 62 -7.71 -27.12 -2.31
N ILE A 63 -6.90 -26.92 -3.37
CA ILE A 63 -5.56 -26.33 -3.23
C ILE A 63 -5.59 -24.90 -2.69
N LYS A 64 -6.62 -24.10 -2.98
CA LYS A 64 -6.76 -22.74 -2.45
C LYS A 64 -7.06 -22.78 -0.96
N ILE A 65 -7.90 -23.69 -0.49
CA ILE A 65 -8.20 -23.89 0.94
C ILE A 65 -6.93 -24.32 1.68
N ALA A 66 -6.21 -25.30 1.15
CA ALA A 66 -4.95 -25.75 1.72
C ALA A 66 -3.89 -24.64 1.73
N ALA A 67 -3.84 -23.81 0.68
CA ALA A 67 -2.93 -22.67 0.57
C ALA A 67 -3.29 -21.54 1.55
N GLU A 68 -4.57 -21.22 1.68
CA GLU A 68 -5.11 -20.23 2.61
C GLU A 68 -4.82 -20.60 4.06
N GLY A 69 -4.95 -21.89 4.42
CA GLY A 69 -4.65 -22.40 5.75
C GLY A 69 -3.20 -22.78 6.02
N GLY A 70 -2.31 -22.62 5.04
CA GLY A 70 -0.89 -22.88 5.25
C GLY A 70 -0.54 -24.36 5.42
N HIS A 71 -1.40 -25.26 4.95
CA HIS A 71 -1.19 -26.70 5.01
C HIS A 71 -0.18 -27.16 3.94
N THR A 72 1.09 -26.80 4.13
CA THR A 72 2.17 -26.98 3.14
C THR A 72 2.30 -28.43 2.66
N GLU A 73 2.20 -29.41 3.57
CA GLU A 73 2.29 -30.83 3.21
C GLU A 73 1.10 -31.30 2.36
N THR A 74 -0.10 -30.80 2.64
CA THR A 74 -1.29 -31.07 1.81
C THR A 74 -1.11 -30.45 0.43
N VAL A 75 -0.66 -29.20 0.36
CA VAL A 75 -0.37 -28.51 -0.92
C VAL A 75 0.66 -29.31 -1.72
N LYS A 76 1.76 -29.73 -1.08
CA LYS A 76 2.78 -30.57 -1.71
C LYS A 76 2.20 -31.90 -2.24
N CYS A 77 1.39 -32.58 -1.44
CA CYS A 77 0.72 -33.82 -1.85
C CYS A 77 -0.20 -33.62 -3.07
N ILE A 78 -0.91 -32.49 -3.13
CA ILE A 78 -1.73 -32.11 -4.28
C ILE A 78 -0.86 -31.87 -5.51
N LEU A 79 0.23 -31.10 -5.38
CA LEU A 79 1.13 -30.77 -6.48
C LEU A 79 1.85 -32.02 -7.03
N ASP A 80 2.34 -32.89 -6.15
CA ASP A 80 2.97 -34.17 -6.53
C ASP A 80 2.00 -35.14 -7.23
N SER A 81 0.70 -34.98 -6.97
CA SER A 81 -0.36 -35.81 -7.55
C SER A 81 -0.83 -35.36 -8.93
N VAL A 82 -0.40 -34.18 -9.40
CA VAL A 82 -0.85 -33.57 -10.65
C VAL A 82 0.28 -33.61 -11.67
N PRO A 83 0.03 -34.02 -12.93
CA PRO A 83 1.06 -33.96 -13.97
C PRO A 83 1.58 -32.54 -14.15
N VAL A 84 2.89 -32.38 -14.38
CA VAL A 84 3.54 -31.07 -14.54
C VAL A 84 2.86 -30.19 -15.61
N ALA A 85 2.35 -30.79 -16.68
CA ALA A 85 1.62 -30.10 -17.74
C ALA A 85 0.31 -29.44 -17.27
N ASP A 86 -0.31 -29.97 -16.21
CA ASP A 86 -1.59 -29.50 -15.66
C ASP A 86 -1.40 -28.61 -14.42
N LEU A 87 -0.19 -28.51 -13.85
CA LEU A 87 0.10 -27.69 -12.67
C LEU A 87 -0.23 -26.22 -12.89
N TYR A 88 0.23 -25.64 -13.99
CA TYR A 88 -0.09 -24.25 -14.33
C TYR A 88 -1.60 -24.05 -14.43
N LYS A 89 -2.31 -24.99 -15.09
CA LYS A 89 -3.75 -24.92 -15.26
C LYS A 89 -4.44 -24.92 -13.89
N LEU A 90 -4.08 -25.83 -13.00
CA LEU A 90 -4.62 -25.92 -11.64
C LEU A 90 -4.36 -24.64 -10.82
N LEU A 91 -3.13 -24.15 -10.83
CA LEU A 91 -2.72 -22.98 -10.05
C LEU A 91 -3.29 -21.67 -10.60
N SER A 92 -3.55 -21.61 -11.91
CA SER A 92 -4.19 -20.46 -12.56
C SER A 92 -5.71 -20.39 -12.35
N ILE A 93 -6.33 -21.42 -11.75
CA ILE A 93 -7.77 -21.40 -11.46
C ILE A 93 -8.06 -20.26 -10.49
N GLN A 94 -8.92 -19.36 -10.94
CA GLN A 94 -9.37 -18.19 -10.20
C GLN A 94 -10.63 -18.50 -9.41
N SER A 95 -10.78 -17.92 -8.21
CA SER A 95 -12.08 -17.89 -7.51
C SER A 95 -13.00 -16.83 -8.12
N ARG A 96 -14.21 -16.66 -7.57
CA ARG A 96 -15.16 -15.61 -7.96
C ARG A 96 -14.58 -14.21 -7.83
N LEU A 97 -13.68 -14.03 -6.86
CA LEU A 97 -12.92 -12.79 -6.67
C LEU A 97 -11.58 -12.79 -7.43
N SER A 98 -11.39 -13.73 -8.35
CA SER A 98 -10.18 -13.93 -9.14
C SER A 98 -8.90 -14.22 -8.35
N TYR A 99 -9.02 -14.81 -7.15
CA TYR A 99 -7.86 -15.24 -6.37
C TYR A 99 -7.34 -16.60 -6.84
N THR A 100 -6.02 -16.71 -7.03
CA THR A 100 -5.32 -17.98 -7.19
C THR A 100 -4.89 -18.55 -5.84
N ALA A 101 -4.42 -19.81 -5.83
CA ALA A 101 -3.86 -20.42 -4.61
C ALA A 101 -2.66 -19.63 -4.07
N VAL A 102 -1.80 -19.10 -4.95
CA VAL A 102 -0.65 -18.28 -4.55
C VAL A 102 -1.10 -16.95 -3.94
N ASN A 103 -2.14 -16.31 -4.49
CA ASN A 103 -2.69 -15.09 -3.89
C ASN A 103 -3.19 -15.34 -2.45
N ARG A 104 -3.87 -16.47 -2.19
CA ARG A 104 -4.38 -16.81 -0.86
C ARG A 104 -3.25 -17.06 0.14
N ALA A 105 -2.28 -17.90 -0.19
CA ALA A 105 -1.13 -18.14 0.67
C ALA A 105 -0.29 -16.86 0.90
N ALA A 106 -0.22 -15.98 -0.10
CA ALA A 106 0.44 -14.69 0.02
C ALA A 106 -0.32 -13.70 0.92
N GLU A 107 -1.66 -13.73 0.88
CA GLU A 107 -2.52 -12.91 1.74
C GLU A 107 -2.51 -13.36 3.21
N THR A 108 -2.36 -14.65 3.48
CA THR A 108 -2.31 -15.19 4.85
C THR A 108 -0.89 -15.35 5.41
N GLY A 109 0.13 -15.08 4.59
CA GLY A 109 1.52 -15.02 5.05
C GLY A 109 2.21 -16.38 5.19
N HIS A 110 1.71 -17.42 4.53
CA HIS A 110 2.30 -18.76 4.58
C HIS A 110 3.46 -18.91 3.59
N ALA A 111 4.61 -18.35 3.96
CA ALA A 111 5.83 -18.31 3.13
C ALA A 111 6.27 -19.69 2.61
N GLU A 112 6.28 -20.72 3.46
CA GLU A 112 6.65 -22.09 3.08
C GLU A 112 5.69 -22.67 2.03
N THR A 113 4.40 -22.38 2.16
CA THR A 113 3.39 -22.82 1.19
C THR A 113 3.55 -22.09 -0.14
N VAL A 114 3.81 -20.79 -0.11
CA VAL A 114 4.13 -20.03 -1.33
C VAL A 114 5.37 -20.61 -2.00
N LYS A 115 6.46 -20.81 -1.25
CA LYS A 115 7.69 -21.41 -1.77
C LYS A 115 7.46 -22.78 -2.38
N CYS A 116 6.73 -23.67 -1.69
CA CYS A 116 6.38 -24.99 -2.22
C CYS A 116 5.63 -24.91 -3.55
N ILE A 117 4.70 -23.97 -3.71
CA ILE A 117 3.97 -23.77 -4.96
C ILE A 117 4.92 -23.27 -6.06
N LEU A 118 5.77 -22.29 -5.75
CA LEU A 118 6.70 -21.70 -6.74
C LEU A 118 7.78 -22.70 -7.18
N ASP A 119 8.35 -23.47 -6.26
CA ASP A 119 9.35 -24.51 -6.56
C ASP A 119 8.80 -25.62 -7.47
N SER A 120 7.48 -25.84 -7.46
CA SER A 120 6.80 -26.86 -8.27
C SER A 120 6.47 -26.39 -9.69
N VAL A 121 6.53 -25.08 -9.96
CA VAL A 121 6.15 -24.50 -11.26
C VAL A 121 7.42 -24.24 -12.09
N PRO A 122 7.42 -24.58 -13.40
CA PRO A 122 8.54 -24.24 -14.27
C PRO A 122 8.83 -22.73 -14.28
N ALA A 123 10.10 -22.34 -14.27
CA ALA A 123 10.51 -20.93 -14.22
C ALA A 123 9.87 -20.04 -15.31
N ALA A 124 9.60 -20.61 -16.49
CA ALA A 124 8.96 -19.90 -17.60
C ALA A 124 7.50 -19.49 -17.30
N ASP A 125 6.82 -20.21 -16.41
CA ASP A 125 5.42 -19.99 -16.06
C ASP A 125 5.25 -19.17 -14.78
N LEU A 126 6.31 -19.00 -13.98
CA LEU A 126 6.28 -18.27 -12.70
C LEU A 126 5.79 -16.83 -12.87
N TYR A 127 6.38 -16.07 -13.80
CA TYR A 127 5.94 -14.70 -14.07
C TYR A 127 4.47 -14.66 -14.46
N LYS A 128 4.04 -15.57 -15.34
CA LYS A 128 2.65 -15.63 -15.82
C LYS A 128 1.69 -15.90 -14.67
N LEU A 129 2.00 -16.88 -13.80
CA LEU A 129 1.23 -17.21 -12.62
C LEU A 129 1.16 -16.04 -11.62
N LEU A 130 2.30 -15.43 -11.30
CA LEU A 130 2.37 -14.31 -10.35
C LEU A 130 1.78 -13.01 -10.89
N SER A 131 1.70 -12.87 -12.22
CA SER A 131 1.05 -11.72 -12.87
C SER A 131 -0.48 -11.80 -12.87
N ILE A 132 -1.06 -12.93 -12.43
CA ILE A 132 -2.51 -13.08 -12.37
C ILE A 132 -3.08 -12.09 -11.33
N GLN A 133 -4.01 -11.26 -11.81
CA GLN A 133 -4.67 -10.24 -11.01
C GLN A 133 -6.05 -10.71 -10.55
N ASN A 134 -6.39 -10.35 -9.31
CA ASN A 134 -7.73 -10.55 -8.77
C ASN A 134 -8.71 -9.44 -9.25
N VAL A 135 -9.96 -9.46 -8.77
CA VAL A 135 -10.97 -8.44 -9.17
C VAL A 135 -10.60 -7.00 -8.80
N PHE A 136 -9.66 -6.80 -7.89
CA PHE A 136 -9.13 -5.49 -7.51
C PHE A 136 -7.87 -5.11 -8.31
N GLY A 137 -7.41 -5.97 -9.23
CA GLY A 137 -6.15 -5.80 -9.94
C GLY A 137 -4.92 -6.22 -9.11
N ASN A 138 -5.10 -6.73 -7.90
CA ASN A 138 -4.00 -7.12 -7.02
C ASN A 138 -3.45 -8.50 -7.43
N THR A 139 -2.12 -8.60 -7.50
CA THR A 139 -1.39 -9.86 -7.65
C THR A 139 -0.96 -10.41 -6.29
N ALA A 140 -0.32 -11.58 -6.24
CA ALA A 140 0.17 -12.17 -4.99
C ALA A 140 1.16 -11.25 -4.26
N VAL A 141 2.03 -10.53 -4.98
CA VAL A 141 2.95 -9.55 -4.39
C VAL A 141 2.22 -8.36 -3.78
N HIS A 142 1.06 -7.95 -4.33
CA HIS A 142 0.25 -6.89 -3.71
C HIS A 142 -0.33 -7.36 -2.38
N SER A 143 -0.86 -8.58 -2.33
CA SER A 143 -1.42 -9.16 -1.10
C SER A 143 -0.37 -9.30 -0.01
N ALA A 144 0.81 -9.85 -0.33
CA ALA A 144 1.90 -9.97 0.65
C ALA A 144 2.40 -8.58 1.12
N ALA A 145 2.49 -7.61 0.21
CA ALA A 145 2.90 -6.24 0.53
C ALA A 145 1.89 -5.51 1.41
N GLU A 146 0.59 -5.63 1.13
CA GLU A 146 -0.48 -4.98 1.89
C GLU A 146 -0.61 -5.53 3.32
N ARG A 147 -0.27 -6.80 3.52
CA ARG A 147 -0.33 -7.46 4.84
C ARG A 147 1.00 -7.46 5.59
N GLY A 148 2.07 -6.95 4.99
CA GLY A 148 3.40 -6.87 5.60
C GLY A 148 4.07 -8.23 5.78
N HIS A 149 3.73 -9.22 4.96
CA HIS A 149 4.29 -10.56 5.04
C HIS A 149 5.67 -10.63 4.36
N THR A 150 6.67 -10.07 5.03
CA THR A 150 8.04 -9.90 4.49
C THR A 150 8.67 -11.23 4.06
N GLU A 151 8.55 -12.30 4.85
CA GLU A 151 9.12 -13.61 4.48
C GLU A 151 8.46 -14.18 3.23
N THR A 152 7.14 -14.01 3.09
CA THR A 152 6.41 -14.42 1.90
C THR A 152 6.79 -13.60 0.68
N MET A 153 6.93 -12.27 0.85
CA MET A 153 7.43 -11.38 -0.20
C MET A 153 8.83 -11.84 -0.65
N LYS A 154 9.74 -12.07 0.30
CA LYS A 154 11.10 -12.54 0.01
C LYS A 154 11.10 -13.87 -0.75
N CYS A 155 10.29 -14.84 -0.32
CA CYS A 155 10.16 -16.12 -1.04
C CYS A 155 9.70 -15.92 -2.49
N ILE A 156 8.77 -15.00 -2.74
CA ILE A 156 8.31 -14.69 -4.11
C ILE A 156 9.45 -14.05 -4.92
N LEU A 157 10.15 -13.07 -4.35
CA LEU A 157 11.22 -12.34 -5.03
C LEU A 157 12.43 -13.23 -5.35
N ASP A 158 12.84 -14.10 -4.41
CA ASP A 158 13.96 -15.03 -4.59
C ASP A 158 13.66 -16.11 -5.65
N SER A 159 12.38 -16.43 -5.88
CA SER A 159 11.96 -17.46 -6.85
C SER A 159 11.84 -16.93 -8.28
N VAL A 160 11.65 -15.61 -8.45
CA VAL A 160 11.41 -14.99 -9.76
C VAL A 160 12.74 -14.59 -10.41
N PRO A 161 12.95 -14.86 -11.71
CA PRO A 161 14.14 -14.41 -12.42
C PRO A 161 14.30 -12.88 -12.33
N ALA A 162 15.53 -12.40 -12.11
CA ALA A 162 15.81 -10.97 -11.95
C ALA A 162 15.29 -10.09 -13.12
N ALA A 163 15.25 -10.64 -14.33
CA ALA A 163 14.72 -9.95 -15.51
C ALA A 163 13.21 -9.65 -15.44
N ASP A 164 12.46 -10.45 -14.68
CA ASP A 164 11.01 -10.34 -14.54
C ASP A 164 10.59 -9.59 -13.27
N LEU A 165 11.50 -9.38 -12.30
CA LEU A 165 11.22 -8.72 -11.02
C LEU A 165 10.65 -7.32 -11.18
N TYR A 166 11.31 -6.45 -11.96
CA TYR A 166 10.82 -5.10 -12.21
C TYR A 166 9.42 -5.14 -12.84
N LYS A 167 9.23 -6.01 -13.84
CA LYS A 167 7.96 -6.15 -14.55
C LYS A 167 6.85 -6.57 -13.58
N LEU A 168 7.10 -7.56 -12.73
CA LEU A 168 6.17 -8.05 -11.71
C LEU A 168 5.81 -6.97 -10.68
N LEU A 169 6.81 -6.25 -10.17
CA LEU A 169 6.62 -5.20 -9.16
C LEU A 169 5.99 -3.92 -9.72
N SER A 170 6.14 -3.68 -11.02
CA SER A 170 5.53 -2.55 -11.74
C SER A 170 4.05 -2.78 -12.08
N ILE A 171 3.53 -3.99 -11.89
CA ILE A 171 2.11 -4.28 -12.09
C ILE A 171 1.30 -3.38 -11.15
N GLN A 172 0.28 -2.72 -11.71
CA GLN A 172 -0.61 -1.85 -10.97
C GLN A 172 -1.96 -2.52 -10.73
N SER A 173 -2.50 -2.32 -9.53
CA SER A 173 -3.89 -2.65 -9.21
C SER A 173 -4.86 -1.77 -10.02
N ARG A 174 -6.17 -2.03 -9.89
CA ARG A 174 -7.21 -1.15 -10.48
C ARG A 174 -7.14 0.28 -9.96
N SER A 175 -6.59 0.50 -8.77
CA SER A 175 -6.36 1.82 -8.20
C SER A 175 -5.06 2.48 -8.67
N GLY A 176 -4.26 1.79 -9.50
CA GLY A 176 -2.93 2.25 -9.92
C GLY A 176 -1.84 1.98 -8.89
N ASN A 177 -2.14 1.32 -7.78
CA ASN A 177 -1.16 1.06 -6.73
C ASN A 177 -0.28 -0.13 -7.14
N THR A 178 1.04 0.01 -6.99
CA THR A 178 1.99 -1.12 -7.05
C THR A 178 2.11 -1.79 -5.68
N ALA A 179 2.85 -2.90 -5.60
CA ALA A 179 3.11 -3.58 -4.32
C ALA A 179 3.79 -2.63 -3.31
N VAL A 180 4.75 -1.80 -3.74
CA VAL A 180 5.43 -0.83 -2.87
C VAL A 180 4.45 0.22 -2.35
N HIS A 181 3.46 0.67 -3.13
CA HIS A 181 2.43 1.59 -2.63
C HIS A 181 1.65 0.99 -1.47
N ARG A 182 1.26 -0.28 -1.57
CA ARG A 182 0.49 -0.97 -0.52
C ARG A 182 1.30 -1.15 0.76
N ALA A 183 2.55 -1.59 0.65
CA ALA A 183 3.44 -1.71 1.81
C ALA A 183 3.73 -0.33 2.44
N ALA A 184 3.93 0.70 1.61
CA ALA A 184 4.21 2.07 2.06
C ALA A 184 3.01 2.72 2.77
N GLU A 185 1.80 2.56 2.22
CA GLU A 185 0.54 3.03 2.82
C GLU A 185 0.30 2.44 4.22
N ARG A 186 0.70 1.18 4.42
CA ARG A 186 0.53 0.45 5.69
C ARG A 186 1.74 0.55 6.64
N GLY A 187 2.84 1.20 6.21
CA GLY A 187 4.04 1.37 7.04
C GLY A 187 4.86 0.09 7.23
N HIS A 188 4.76 -0.87 6.31
CA HIS A 188 5.49 -2.13 6.39
C HIS A 188 6.95 -1.96 5.91
N THR A 189 7.76 -1.26 6.72
CA THR A 189 9.15 -0.87 6.40
C THR A 189 10.01 -2.04 5.93
N GLU A 190 9.98 -3.18 6.62
CA GLU A 190 10.78 -4.36 6.25
C GLU A 190 10.36 -4.97 4.91
N THR A 191 9.06 -4.95 4.61
CA THR A 191 8.56 -5.42 3.31
C THR A 191 8.94 -4.45 2.19
N VAL A 192 8.88 -3.13 2.44
CA VAL A 192 9.38 -2.12 1.50
C VAL A 192 10.86 -2.34 1.24
N LYS A 193 11.67 -2.47 2.30
CA LYS A 193 13.11 -2.73 2.19
C LYS A 193 13.41 -3.97 1.37
N CYS A 194 12.72 -5.08 1.65
CA CYS A 194 12.88 -6.33 0.90
C CYS A 194 12.60 -6.16 -0.59
N ILE A 195 11.57 -5.38 -0.96
CA ILE A 195 11.26 -5.08 -2.37
C ILE A 195 12.38 -4.23 -2.99
N LEU A 196 12.84 -3.17 -2.31
CA LEU A 196 13.84 -2.25 -2.84
C LEU A 196 15.22 -2.93 -3.00
N ASP A 197 15.64 -3.74 -2.02
CA ASP A 197 16.90 -4.49 -2.08
C ASP A 197 16.93 -5.51 -3.24
N SER A 198 15.76 -5.98 -3.67
CA SER A 198 15.63 -6.97 -4.76
C SER A 198 15.62 -6.36 -6.16
N VAL A 199 15.39 -5.05 -6.28
CA VAL A 199 15.28 -4.36 -7.57
C VAL A 199 16.63 -3.70 -7.92
N PRO A 200 17.12 -3.84 -9.17
CA PRO A 200 18.33 -3.15 -9.59
C PRO A 200 18.22 -1.63 -9.40
N ALA A 201 19.29 -0.99 -8.94
CA ALA A 201 19.31 0.46 -8.67
C ALA A 201 18.84 1.33 -9.86
N ALA A 202 19.10 0.89 -11.09
CA ALA A 202 18.70 1.58 -12.32
C ALA A 202 17.17 1.62 -12.56
N ASP A 203 16.42 0.73 -11.90
CA ASP A 203 14.98 0.61 -12.05
C ASP A 203 14.21 1.06 -10.79
N LEU A 204 14.91 1.32 -9.67
CA LEU A 204 14.31 1.82 -8.42
C LEU A 204 13.56 3.14 -8.63
N TYR A 205 14.19 4.13 -9.27
CA TYR A 205 13.54 5.41 -9.54
C TYR A 205 12.28 5.22 -10.38
N LYS A 206 12.34 4.40 -11.44
CA LYS A 206 11.17 4.14 -12.29
C LYS A 206 10.04 3.50 -11.49
N LEU A 207 10.33 2.49 -10.68
CA LEU A 207 9.35 1.81 -9.83
C LEU A 207 8.70 2.76 -8.82
N LEU A 208 9.50 3.58 -8.15
CA LEU A 208 9.05 4.53 -7.12
C LEU A 208 8.35 5.76 -7.70
N SER A 209 8.64 6.11 -8.95
CA SER A 209 8.00 7.22 -9.67
C SER A 209 6.60 6.89 -10.19
N ILE A 210 6.19 5.62 -10.16
CA ILE A 210 4.83 5.22 -10.57
C ILE A 210 3.84 5.95 -9.66
N GLN A 211 2.87 6.62 -10.27
CA GLN A 211 1.79 7.30 -9.58
C GLN A 211 0.51 6.47 -9.67
N ASN A 212 -0.22 6.38 -8.56
CA ASN A 212 -1.51 5.73 -8.56
C ASN A 212 -2.56 6.53 -9.36
N ILE A 213 -3.66 5.86 -9.73
CA ILE A 213 -4.67 6.45 -10.61
C ILE A 213 -5.56 7.43 -9.84
N TYR A 214 -5.90 7.17 -8.58
CA TYR A 214 -6.89 8.01 -7.89
C TYR A 214 -6.33 9.33 -7.38
N SER A 215 -5.20 9.30 -6.67
CA SER A 215 -4.60 10.51 -6.07
C SER A 215 -3.38 11.02 -6.81
N GLY A 216 -2.80 10.25 -7.74
CA GLY A 216 -1.49 10.56 -8.32
C GLY A 216 -0.36 10.45 -7.31
N ASN A 217 -0.59 9.78 -6.17
CA ASN A 217 0.43 9.60 -5.15
C ASN A 217 1.44 8.56 -5.63
N THR A 218 2.73 8.81 -5.36
CA THR A 218 3.78 7.80 -5.39
C THR A 218 3.83 7.04 -4.06
N ALA A 219 4.62 5.97 -3.96
CA ALA A 219 4.78 5.23 -2.70
C ALA A 219 5.26 6.13 -1.54
N VAL A 220 6.15 7.10 -1.82
CA VAL A 220 6.61 8.07 -0.80
C VAL A 220 5.48 8.98 -0.33
N HIS A 221 4.57 9.39 -1.22
CA HIS A 221 3.38 10.15 -0.82
C HIS A 221 2.50 9.33 0.12
N SER A 222 2.27 8.05 -0.19
CA SER A 222 1.46 7.16 0.66
C SER A 222 2.07 6.95 2.04
N ALA A 223 3.39 6.70 2.13
CA ALA A 223 4.08 6.60 3.41
C ALA A 223 4.07 7.93 4.18
N ALA A 224 4.23 9.05 3.48
CA ALA A 224 4.20 10.38 4.07
C ALA A 224 2.81 10.77 4.61
N GLU A 225 1.74 10.42 3.89
CA GLU A 225 0.36 10.61 4.30
C GLU A 225 0.00 9.77 5.54
N GLY A 226 0.50 8.54 5.60
CA GLY A 226 0.36 7.65 6.75
C GLY A 226 1.26 7.97 7.95
N GLY A 227 2.24 8.87 7.79
CA GLY A 227 3.17 9.25 8.86
C GLY A 227 4.26 8.21 9.16
N HIS A 228 4.50 7.29 8.24
CA HIS A 228 5.43 6.17 8.41
C HIS A 228 6.87 6.61 8.15
N SER A 229 7.45 7.35 9.11
CA SER A 229 8.77 7.98 8.99
C SER A 229 9.90 6.99 8.66
N GLU A 230 9.89 5.81 9.27
CA GLU A 230 10.87 4.75 8.99
C GLU A 230 10.76 4.21 7.56
N THR A 231 9.53 4.05 7.06
CA THR A 231 9.29 3.62 5.69
C THR A 231 9.72 4.70 4.69
N VAL A 232 9.42 5.97 4.97
CA VAL A 232 9.91 7.09 4.16
C VAL A 232 11.44 7.08 4.14
N LYS A 233 12.09 7.03 5.30
CA LYS A 233 13.56 6.97 5.39
C LYS A 233 14.14 5.81 4.61
N CYS A 234 13.57 4.60 4.74
CA CYS A 234 13.98 3.43 3.98
C CYS A 234 13.93 3.64 2.46
N ILE A 235 12.86 4.27 1.96
CA ILE A 235 12.73 4.59 0.53
C ILE A 235 13.79 5.62 0.11
N LEU A 236 13.99 6.69 0.89
CA LEU A 236 14.94 7.75 0.57
C LEU A 236 16.40 7.26 0.59
N ASP A 237 16.77 6.44 1.58
CA ASP A 237 18.11 5.85 1.72
C ASP A 237 18.44 4.87 0.57
N SER A 238 17.41 4.26 -0.04
CA SER A 238 17.57 3.29 -1.13
C SER A 238 17.72 3.94 -2.51
N VAL A 239 17.32 5.21 -2.66
CA VAL A 239 17.32 5.92 -3.95
C VAL A 239 18.66 6.66 -4.14
N PRO A 240 19.28 6.61 -5.33
CA PRO A 240 20.48 7.40 -5.59
C PRO A 240 20.23 8.90 -5.35
N ALA A 241 21.20 9.58 -4.73
CA ALA A 241 21.06 11.00 -4.38
C ALA A 241 20.68 11.91 -5.58
N ALA A 242 21.12 11.56 -6.79
CA ALA A 242 20.78 12.29 -8.02
C ALA A 242 19.29 12.23 -8.40
N ASP A 243 18.59 11.16 -8.00
CA ASP A 243 17.18 10.92 -8.31
C ASP A 243 16.24 11.33 -7.16
N LEU A 244 16.80 11.61 -5.98
CA LEU A 244 16.03 11.90 -4.76
C LEU A 244 15.17 13.16 -4.89
N TYR A 245 15.74 14.26 -5.38
CA TYR A 245 15.00 15.49 -5.64
C TYR A 245 13.88 15.25 -6.66
N ASN A 246 14.20 14.57 -7.77
CA ASN A 246 13.22 14.26 -8.81
C ASN A 246 12.04 13.47 -8.22
N LEU A 247 12.31 12.44 -7.41
CA LEU A 247 11.28 11.64 -6.75
C LEU A 247 10.40 12.45 -5.80
N LEU A 248 11.01 13.30 -4.96
CA LEU A 248 10.29 14.13 -3.99
C LEU A 248 9.53 15.31 -4.62
N SER A 249 10.00 15.79 -5.78
CA SER A 249 9.36 16.86 -6.55
C SER A 249 8.12 16.41 -7.32
N ILE A 250 7.91 15.09 -7.46
CA ILE A 250 6.70 14.56 -8.08
C ILE A 250 5.48 15.09 -7.33
N GLN A 251 4.54 15.68 -8.07
CA GLN A 251 3.31 16.21 -7.52
C GLN A 251 2.16 15.22 -7.77
N SER A 252 1.38 14.97 -6.73
CA SER A 252 0.11 14.25 -6.82
C SER A 252 -0.93 15.03 -7.65
N ARG A 253 -2.10 14.46 -7.90
CA ARG A 253 -3.17 15.11 -8.69
C ARG A 253 -3.66 16.43 -8.13
N SER A 254 -3.53 16.65 -6.82
CA SER A 254 -3.82 17.93 -6.15
C SER A 254 -2.65 18.91 -6.15
N GLY A 255 -1.54 18.59 -6.83
CA GLY A 255 -0.31 19.37 -6.82
C GLY A 255 0.53 19.16 -5.54
N ASN A 256 0.07 18.35 -4.59
CA ASN A 256 0.80 18.12 -3.34
C ASN A 256 2.03 17.24 -3.59
N THR A 257 3.19 17.65 -3.09
CA THR A 257 4.39 16.78 -2.93
C THR A 257 4.26 15.88 -1.69
N ALA A 258 5.19 14.94 -1.51
CA ALA A 258 5.22 14.09 -0.31
C ALA A 258 5.32 14.90 1.00
N VAL A 259 6.08 16.01 0.99
CA VAL A 259 6.20 16.90 2.15
C VAL A 259 4.87 17.58 2.47
N HIS A 260 4.11 18.01 1.45
CA HIS A 260 2.77 18.56 1.66
C HIS A 260 1.86 17.53 2.37
N ARG A 261 1.89 16.26 1.95
CA ARG A 261 1.11 15.18 2.58
C ARG A 261 1.49 14.94 4.04
N ALA A 262 2.80 14.87 4.33
CA ALA A 262 3.27 14.71 5.70
C ALA A 262 2.86 15.88 6.61
N VAL A 263 2.92 17.12 6.10
CA VAL A 263 2.50 18.31 6.84
C VAL A 263 0.99 18.35 7.05
N VAL A 264 0.18 18.02 6.05
CA VAL A 264 -1.28 17.96 6.19
C VAL A 264 -1.67 16.95 7.28
N GLY A 265 -0.97 15.82 7.37
CA GLY A 265 -1.15 14.82 8.43
C GLY A 265 -0.55 15.20 9.79
N GLY A 266 0.22 16.31 9.90
CA GLY A 266 0.90 16.71 11.13
C GLY A 266 2.10 15.82 11.52
N HIS A 267 2.61 15.01 10.58
CA HIS A 267 3.62 13.98 10.83
C HIS A 267 5.03 14.57 10.92
N THR A 268 5.32 15.22 12.04
CA THR A 268 6.55 16.00 12.27
C THR A 268 7.82 15.20 12.02
N GLU A 269 7.90 13.95 12.50
CA GLU A 269 9.08 13.10 12.31
C GLU A 269 9.29 12.71 10.85
N THR A 270 8.20 12.47 10.11
CA THR A 270 8.29 12.18 8.68
C THR A 270 8.79 13.39 7.89
N VAL A 271 8.34 14.60 8.25
CA VAL A 271 8.86 15.83 7.67
C VAL A 271 10.36 15.97 7.96
N LYS A 272 10.79 15.82 9.22
CA LYS A 272 12.22 15.85 9.58
C LYS A 272 13.05 14.86 8.76
N CYS A 273 12.58 13.61 8.63
CA CYS A 273 13.28 12.60 7.81
C CYS A 273 13.45 13.04 6.34
N ILE A 274 12.43 13.64 5.74
CA ILE A 274 12.53 14.14 4.35
C ILE A 274 13.51 15.32 4.29
N LEU A 275 13.43 16.27 5.24
CA LEU A 275 14.31 17.45 5.28
C LEU A 275 15.79 17.04 5.47
N ASP A 276 16.06 16.03 6.29
CA ASP A 276 17.43 15.56 6.58
C ASP A 276 18.06 14.78 5.42
N SER A 277 17.23 14.26 4.51
CA SER A 277 17.68 13.45 3.37
C SER A 277 18.03 14.29 2.13
N VAL A 278 17.54 15.54 2.05
CA VAL A 278 17.67 16.40 0.87
C VAL A 278 18.81 17.40 1.04
N SER A 279 19.51 17.73 -0.06
CA SER A 279 20.56 18.75 -0.02
C SER A 279 19.97 20.14 0.28
N ALA A 280 20.73 21.01 0.95
CA ALA A 280 20.24 22.36 1.30
C ALA A 280 19.80 23.19 0.08
N ALA A 281 20.45 22.99 -1.08
CA ALA A 281 20.09 23.67 -2.33
C ALA A 281 18.72 23.21 -2.85
N ASP A 282 18.51 21.89 -2.89
CA ASP A 282 17.27 21.29 -3.39
C ASP A 282 16.10 21.47 -2.42
N LEU A 283 16.40 21.63 -1.12
CA LEU A 283 15.42 21.80 -0.05
C LEU A 283 14.54 23.03 -0.27
N ILE A 284 15.14 24.16 -0.63
CA ILE A 284 14.42 25.42 -0.85
C ILE A 284 13.48 25.26 -2.06
N ASP A 285 13.99 24.69 -3.14
CA ASP A 285 13.18 24.46 -4.34
C ASP A 285 12.02 23.51 -4.04
N LEU A 286 12.25 22.42 -3.29
CA LEU A 286 11.22 21.48 -2.88
C LEU A 286 10.13 22.13 -2.00
N LEU A 287 10.53 22.98 -1.06
CA LEU A 287 9.61 23.65 -0.13
C LEU A 287 8.85 24.83 -0.76
N THR A 288 9.37 25.42 -1.84
CA THR A 288 8.70 26.49 -2.60
C THR A 288 7.70 25.98 -3.63
N LEU A 289 7.72 24.69 -3.98
CA LEU A 289 6.71 24.08 -4.85
C LEU A 289 5.31 24.31 -4.29
N GLN A 290 4.41 24.78 -5.15
CA GLN A 290 3.03 25.06 -4.79
C GLN A 290 2.11 23.94 -5.27
N ASN A 291 1.13 23.59 -4.44
CA ASN A 291 0.04 22.71 -4.83
C ASN A 291 -0.94 23.43 -5.78
N ASN A 292 -2.01 22.74 -6.21
CA ASN A 292 -3.00 23.32 -7.12
C ASN A 292 -3.81 24.47 -6.48
N ALA A 293 -3.79 24.61 -5.16
CA ALA A 293 -4.37 25.74 -4.43
C ALA A 293 -3.42 26.94 -4.32
N GLY A 294 -2.19 26.83 -4.85
CA GLY A 294 -1.15 27.86 -4.73
C GLY A 294 -0.45 27.87 -3.37
N GLU A 295 -0.64 26.82 -2.57
CA GLU A 295 -0.05 26.70 -1.24
C GLU A 295 1.28 25.96 -1.33
N ALA A 296 2.35 26.64 -0.93
CA ALA A 296 3.61 25.99 -0.56
C ALA A 296 3.54 25.39 0.85
N VAL A 297 4.48 24.49 1.18
CA VAL A 297 4.52 23.75 2.45
C VAL A 297 4.39 24.67 3.68
N ILE A 298 5.07 25.82 3.69
CA ILE A 298 5.04 26.77 4.81
C ILE A 298 3.65 27.34 5.09
N HIS A 299 2.80 27.51 4.07
CA HIS A 299 1.44 27.99 4.22
C HIS A 299 0.58 26.97 4.98
N ILE A 300 0.77 25.68 4.71
CA ILE A 300 0.04 24.61 5.38
C ILE A 300 0.51 24.47 6.83
N ILE A 301 1.83 24.53 7.06
CA ILE A 301 2.41 24.46 8.41
C ILE A 301 1.85 25.58 9.31
N THR A 302 1.82 26.81 8.79
CA THR A 302 1.35 27.99 9.53
C THR A 302 -0.16 27.97 9.75
N PHE A 303 -0.94 27.49 8.79
CA PHE A 303 -2.39 27.33 8.94
C PHE A 303 -2.75 26.30 10.03
N ASN A 304 -2.11 25.13 10.00
CA ASN A 304 -2.37 24.04 10.94
C ASN A 304 -1.73 24.25 12.32
N GLY A 305 -0.80 25.22 12.45
CA GLY A 305 -0.15 25.53 13.72
C GLY A 305 0.90 24.50 14.15
N HIS A 306 1.56 23.83 13.21
CA HIS A 306 2.59 22.83 13.49
C HIS A 306 3.94 23.48 13.90
N SER A 307 3.98 24.05 15.10
CA SER A 307 5.13 24.79 15.66
C SER A 307 6.42 23.99 15.66
N GLU A 308 6.37 22.68 15.91
CA GLU A 308 7.55 21.81 15.91
C GLU A 308 8.18 21.64 14.52
N ILE A 309 7.36 21.66 13.46
CA ILE A 309 7.84 21.63 12.08
C ILE A 309 8.48 22.98 11.73
N ILE A 310 7.90 24.09 12.17
CA ILE A 310 8.49 25.44 12.01
C ILE A 310 9.86 25.50 12.68
N LYS A 311 9.97 25.05 13.94
CA LYS A 311 11.26 25.00 14.66
C LYS A 311 12.29 24.19 13.88
N SER A 312 11.91 23.01 13.39
CA SER A 312 12.79 22.14 12.60
C SER A 312 13.26 22.79 11.29
N LEU A 313 12.41 23.59 10.64
CA LEU A 313 12.78 24.35 9.44
C LEU A 313 13.71 25.53 9.78
N VAL A 314 13.44 26.26 10.86
CA VAL A 314 14.26 27.40 11.31
C VAL A 314 15.66 26.95 11.72
N GLU A 315 15.80 25.77 12.31
CA GLU A 315 17.11 25.19 12.64
C GLU A 315 17.96 24.83 11.41
N ARG A 316 17.32 24.61 10.26
CA ARG A 316 17.96 24.13 9.02
C ARG A 316 18.16 25.21 7.96
N MET A 317 17.52 26.37 8.12
CA MET A 317 17.47 27.42 7.09
C MET A 317 17.89 28.78 7.67
N SER A 318 18.54 29.60 6.85
CA SER A 318 18.83 30.98 7.20
C SER A 318 17.56 31.85 7.16
N ALA A 319 17.57 32.96 7.90
CA ALA A 319 16.44 33.90 7.94
C ALA A 319 16.04 34.43 6.55
N ASP A 320 17.01 34.60 5.64
CA ASP A 320 16.76 35.04 4.26
C ASP A 320 16.04 33.98 3.42
N GLU A 321 16.37 32.70 3.63
CA GLU A 321 15.72 31.58 2.92
C GLU A 321 14.29 31.36 3.43
N ILE A 322 14.08 31.53 4.72
CA ILE A 322 12.75 31.54 5.33
C ILE A 322 11.94 32.72 4.78
N GLY A 323 12.53 33.90 4.66
CA GLY A 323 11.92 35.06 4.03
C GLY A 323 11.48 34.78 2.60
N LYS A 324 12.29 34.05 1.81
CA LYS A 324 11.91 33.59 0.47
C LYS A 324 10.71 32.66 0.51
N LEU A 325 10.66 31.70 1.42
CA LEU A 325 9.51 30.79 1.59
C LEU A 325 8.21 31.54 1.92
N PHE A 326 8.27 32.55 2.80
CA PHE A 326 7.10 33.39 3.10
C PHE A 326 6.73 34.33 1.95
N SER A 327 7.70 34.73 1.12
CA SER A 327 7.45 35.57 -0.06
C SER A 327 6.82 34.81 -1.24
N THR A 328 6.82 33.46 -1.20
CA THR A 328 6.27 32.62 -2.26
C THR A 328 4.78 32.90 -2.43
N ARG A 329 4.48 33.64 -3.50
CA ARG A 329 3.25 34.38 -3.77
C ARG A 329 1.95 33.60 -3.50
N LYS A 330 1.15 34.10 -2.57
CA LYS A 330 -0.28 33.82 -2.37
C LYS A 330 -1.09 34.35 -3.55
N ARG A 331 -1.71 33.47 -4.33
CA ARG A 331 -2.73 33.85 -5.33
C ARG A 331 -3.98 32.99 -5.19
N ALA A 332 -4.56 33.00 -3.99
CA ALA A 332 -5.95 32.63 -3.76
C ALA A 332 -6.50 33.43 -2.56
N SER A 333 -7.31 34.44 -2.91
CA SER A 333 -8.21 35.28 -2.11
C SER A 333 -8.46 34.96 -0.63
N ASP A 334 -8.31 36.00 0.20
CA ASP A 334 -9.31 36.49 1.17
C ASP A 334 -9.79 35.61 2.33
N ARG A 335 -9.25 34.39 2.56
CA ARG A 335 -9.65 33.56 3.72
C ARG A 335 -8.73 33.61 4.94
N TYR A 336 -7.56 34.25 4.87
CA TYR A 336 -6.47 34.04 5.84
C TYR A 336 -5.90 35.31 6.51
N ALA A 337 -6.63 36.44 6.48
CA ALA A 337 -6.14 37.74 6.93
C ALA A 337 -5.93 37.89 8.47
N THR A 338 -6.13 36.86 9.28
CA THR A 338 -6.14 36.98 10.76
C THR A 338 -4.93 36.41 11.50
N ARG A 339 -3.94 35.80 10.81
CA ARG A 339 -2.78 35.17 11.49
C ARG A 339 -1.39 35.59 10.97
N GLU A 340 -1.30 36.26 9.83
CA GLU A 340 -0.03 36.76 9.26
C GLU A 340 0.57 37.93 10.04
N THR A 341 -0.22 38.66 10.84
CA THR A 341 0.23 39.87 11.54
C THR A 341 1.07 39.63 12.80
N THR A 342 1.07 38.41 13.37
CA THR A 342 1.77 38.17 14.65
C THR A 342 3.18 37.59 14.52
N LEU A 343 3.59 37.13 13.34
CA LEU A 343 4.93 36.55 13.11
C LEU A 343 5.92 37.55 12.50
N VAL A 344 5.46 38.50 11.68
CA VAL A 344 6.33 39.53 11.07
C VAL A 344 6.72 40.63 12.07
N GLU A 345 5.88 40.91 13.07
CA GLU A 345 6.19 41.87 14.14
C GLU A 345 7.27 41.36 15.12
N ALA A 346 7.64 40.07 15.08
CA ALA A 346 8.71 39.51 15.91
C ALA A 346 10.11 39.61 15.27
N SER A 347 10.21 39.85 13.96
CA SER A 347 11.50 39.99 13.24
C SER A 347 11.94 41.45 13.07
N ASP A 348 11.04 42.42 13.19
CA ASP A 348 11.33 43.86 13.04
C ASP A 348 11.48 44.57 14.39
N THR A 349 12.47 44.18 15.20
CA THR A 349 13.06 45.11 16.17
C THR A 349 14.59 45.05 16.11
N SER A 350 15.14 45.83 15.19
CA SER A 350 16.57 46.09 15.10
C SER A 350 17.05 46.95 16.28
N THR A 351 17.84 46.39 17.19
CA THR A 351 18.99 47.10 17.80
C THR A 351 20.13 46.11 18.12
N PRO A 352 21.41 46.52 17.99
CA PRO A 352 22.55 45.59 18.02
C PRO A 352 23.16 45.49 19.42
N ALA A 353 23.08 44.32 20.07
CA ALA A 353 24.03 43.89 21.09
C ALA A 353 23.79 42.42 21.51
N ASP A 354 24.89 41.68 21.61
CA ASP A 354 25.10 40.46 22.39
C ASP A 354 24.38 39.17 21.94
N THR A 355 24.97 38.57 20.91
CA THR A 355 24.94 37.13 20.62
C THR A 355 25.47 36.35 21.83
N VAL A 356 24.62 35.55 22.47
CA VAL A 356 24.88 34.26 23.18
C VAL A 356 23.81 33.99 24.27
N THR A 357 23.04 35.00 24.71
CA THR A 357 22.01 34.83 25.78
C THR A 357 20.55 34.77 25.30
N GLN A 358 20.27 34.79 23.99
CA GLN A 358 18.90 34.81 23.45
C GLN A 358 18.28 33.45 23.14
N ASN A 359 19.04 32.35 23.14
CA ASN A 359 18.50 31.02 22.83
C ASN A 359 17.72 30.36 23.99
N THR A 360 17.75 30.94 25.20
CA THR A 360 16.94 30.46 26.33
C THR A 360 15.67 31.31 26.54
N ALA A 361 15.70 32.61 26.22
CA ALA A 361 14.56 33.50 26.44
C ALA A 361 13.41 33.35 25.42
N ALA A 362 13.71 32.88 24.20
CA ALA A 362 12.69 32.58 23.19
C ALA A 362 11.89 31.31 23.52
N ALA A 363 12.47 30.39 24.30
CA ALA A 363 11.78 29.19 24.80
C ALA A 363 10.84 29.54 25.97
N ASP A 364 11.29 30.39 26.89
CA ASP A 364 10.49 30.80 28.07
C ASP A 364 9.28 31.68 27.69
N LEU A 365 9.38 32.52 26.65
CA LEU A 365 8.27 33.33 26.14
C LEU A 365 7.18 32.52 25.41
N LEU A 366 7.51 31.31 24.94
CA LEU A 366 6.54 30.37 24.37
C LEU A 366 5.84 29.53 25.46
N GLU A 367 6.49 29.30 26.60
CA GLU A 367 5.89 28.66 27.78
C GLU A 367 4.87 29.57 28.49
N GLU A 368 5.15 30.86 28.67
CA GLU A 368 4.22 31.80 29.33
C GLU A 368 2.91 32.03 28.54
N LYS A 369 2.96 31.92 27.20
CA LYS A 369 1.76 32.03 26.34
C LYS A 369 0.99 30.72 26.19
N SER A 370 1.57 29.58 26.57
CA SER A 370 0.88 28.29 26.63
C SER A 370 0.03 28.15 27.90
N MET A 371 0.37 28.86 28.99
CA MET A 371 -0.40 28.85 30.25
C MET A 371 -1.57 29.84 30.29
N SER A 372 -1.70 30.78 29.34
CA SER A 372 -2.75 31.82 29.35
C SER A 372 -3.95 31.54 28.44
N LEU A 373 -4.06 30.32 27.89
CA LEU A 373 -5.19 29.88 27.05
C LEU A 373 -6.05 28.78 27.71
N SER A 374 -6.10 28.73 29.05
CA SER A 374 -6.92 27.76 29.79
C SER A 374 -8.37 28.18 30.03
N ASP A 375 -8.86 29.29 29.47
CA ASP A 375 -10.25 29.72 29.66
C ASP A 375 -10.83 30.27 28.35
N ASN A 376 -11.33 29.37 27.49
CA ASN A 376 -12.52 29.68 26.73
C ASN A 376 -13.30 28.41 26.41
N SER A 377 -14.33 28.16 27.22
CA SER A 377 -15.38 27.18 26.99
C SER A 377 -16.16 27.55 25.72
N GLY A 378 -15.88 26.83 24.64
CA GLY A 378 -16.68 26.79 23.42
C GLY A 378 -16.67 25.36 22.91
N GLU A 379 -17.85 24.78 22.77
CA GLU A 379 -18.11 23.37 22.50
C GLU A 379 -17.27 22.78 21.34
N PRO A 380 -16.90 21.49 21.42
CA PRO A 380 -16.15 20.83 20.38
C PRO A 380 -17.07 20.62 19.17
N HIS A 381 -16.76 21.25 18.04
CA HIS A 381 -17.23 20.73 16.76
C HIS A 381 -16.47 19.43 16.48
N SER A 382 -17.06 18.34 16.95
CA SER A 382 -16.83 16.98 16.52
C SER A 382 -17.10 16.88 15.02
N LEU A 383 -16.06 17.12 14.20
CA LEU A 383 -15.96 16.41 12.94
C LEU A 383 -15.59 14.98 13.32
N GLY A 384 -16.63 14.14 13.42
CA GLY A 384 -16.52 12.73 13.73
C GLY A 384 -15.61 12.06 12.72
N PHE A 385 -14.37 11.83 13.13
CA PHE A 385 -13.63 10.65 12.71
C PHE A 385 -14.44 9.47 13.23
N SER A 386 -15.23 8.86 12.35
CA SER A 386 -15.63 7.50 12.58
C SER A 386 -14.37 6.66 12.47
N ASP A 387 -14.10 5.89 13.52
CA ASP A 387 -13.44 4.61 13.36
C ASP A 387 -14.19 3.87 12.26
N SER A 388 -13.68 3.93 11.03
CA SER A 388 -14.10 2.96 10.03
C SER A 388 -13.36 1.67 10.35
N GLU A 389 -13.87 0.93 11.33
CA GLU A 389 -14.06 -0.49 11.13
C GLU A 389 -14.70 -0.64 9.75
N TYR A 390 -13.91 -1.12 8.78
CA TYR A 390 -14.43 -1.51 7.49
C TYR A 390 -15.26 -2.78 7.72
N GLU A 391 -16.51 -2.62 8.15
CA GLU A 391 -17.54 -3.63 7.97
C GLU A 391 -17.75 -3.82 6.47
N LEU A 392 -17.67 -5.08 6.05
CA LEU A 392 -17.95 -5.54 4.71
C LEU A 392 -19.39 -5.15 4.30
N PRO A 393 -19.66 -4.75 3.05
CA PRO A 393 -21.04 -4.57 2.62
C PRO A 393 -21.77 -5.92 2.60
N ASP A 394 -22.86 -6.02 3.38
CA ASP A 394 -23.86 -7.09 3.27
C ASP A 394 -24.41 -7.13 1.84
N TRP A 395 -24.24 -8.26 1.17
CA TRP A 395 -24.49 -8.41 -0.27
C TRP A 395 -25.90 -8.91 -0.61
N GLU A 396 -26.85 -8.89 0.32
CA GLU A 396 -28.22 -9.38 0.10
C GLU A 396 -29.20 -8.35 -0.50
N THR A 397 -28.82 -7.11 -0.78
CA THR A 397 -29.78 -6.06 -1.22
C THR A 397 -29.50 -5.42 -2.59
N LEU A 398 -28.66 -6.02 -3.44
CA LEU A 398 -28.44 -5.53 -4.81
C LEU A 398 -28.86 -6.51 -5.93
N SER A 399 -29.54 -7.61 -5.60
CA SER A 399 -30.05 -8.57 -6.59
C SER A 399 -31.43 -8.24 -7.17
N GLU A 400 -32.09 -7.14 -6.76
CA GLU A 400 -33.48 -6.84 -7.20
C GLU A 400 -33.67 -5.63 -8.13
N GLU A 401 -32.62 -4.90 -8.53
CA GLU A 401 -32.80 -3.68 -9.37
C GLU A 401 -31.94 -3.62 -10.66
N GLN A 402 -31.77 -4.75 -11.35
CA GLN A 402 -31.38 -4.77 -12.78
C GLN A 402 -32.23 -5.78 -13.55
N GLY A 403 -33.56 -5.69 -13.39
CA GLY A 403 -34.53 -6.19 -14.36
C GLY A 403 -34.77 -5.13 -15.43
N GLU A 404 -34.65 -5.55 -16.70
CA GLU A 404 -35.14 -4.85 -17.89
C GLU A 404 -34.45 -3.52 -18.26
N ARG A 405 -33.45 -3.61 -19.15
CA ARG A 405 -33.44 -2.75 -20.34
C ARG A 405 -32.89 -3.51 -21.54
N THR A 406 -33.81 -3.72 -22.47
CA THR A 406 -33.68 -4.45 -23.72
C THR A 406 -32.68 -3.80 -24.67
N ALA A 407 -32.01 -4.66 -25.44
CA ALA A 407 -31.14 -4.31 -26.54
C ALA A 407 -31.89 -3.57 -27.67
N SER A 408 -31.20 -2.65 -28.33
CA SER A 408 -31.42 -2.36 -29.75
C SER A 408 -30.11 -2.02 -30.45
N PRO A 409 -29.87 -2.54 -31.67
CA PRO A 409 -28.64 -2.34 -32.43
C PRO A 409 -28.81 -1.21 -33.45
N ALA A 410 -27.88 -0.25 -33.46
CA ALA A 410 -27.62 0.61 -34.60
C ALA A 410 -26.28 1.31 -34.40
N ASP A 411 -25.31 0.97 -35.25
CA ASP A 411 -24.43 1.91 -35.99
C ASP A 411 -23.07 1.26 -36.28
N GLU A 412 -23.10 0.42 -37.32
CA GLU A 412 -21.97 0.32 -38.23
C GLU A 412 -21.82 1.66 -38.97
N SER A 413 -20.68 2.32 -38.83
CA SER A 413 -19.96 2.88 -39.99
C SER A 413 -18.60 3.46 -39.59
N MET A 414 -17.58 2.91 -40.25
CA MET A 414 -16.37 3.55 -40.78
C MET A 414 -15.88 4.83 -40.12
N ILE A 415 -14.62 4.86 -39.67
CA ILE A 415 -13.56 5.67 -40.31
C ILE A 415 -12.24 4.87 -40.28
N TYR A 416 -11.53 4.94 -41.42
CA TYR A 416 -10.36 4.20 -41.89
C TYR A 416 -9.11 4.19 -40.99
#